data_AF-A0A2W4MW21-F1
#
_entry.id   AF-A0A2W4MW21-F1
#
_cell.length_a   1.000
_cell.length_b   1.000
_cell.length_c   1.000
_cell.angle_alpha   90.00
_cell.angle_beta   90.00
_cell.angle_gamma   90.00
#
_symmetry.space_group_name_H-M   'P 1'
#
loop_
_entity.id
_entity.type
_entity.pdbx_description
1 polymer ?
#
loop_
_entity_poly.entity_id
_entity_poly.type
_entity_poly.pdbx_seq_one_letter_code
_entity_poly.pdbx_strand_id
1 'polypeptide(L)'
;PRENYLFFAKIPSRSSDCSHLVEQVRRTVELLFSVDDSFRKGLMKTMKKHYPRAARGWLDRRPVPGQWKFCLVSLGKDKAELPFFAKCGVRRLARNLDQLGHPLYFAAV
;
A
#
# COMPACT_ATOMS: atom_id res chain seq x y z
N PRO A 1 -18.31 -11.14 5.61
CA PRO A 1 -17.74 -9.78 5.39
C PRO A 1 -16.90 -9.77 4.11
N ARG A 2 -17.09 -8.79 3.22
CA ARG A 2 -16.20 -8.65 2.04
C ARG A 2 -14.81 -8.24 2.51
N GLU A 3 -13.80 -8.98 2.09
CA GLU A 3 -12.41 -8.65 2.39
C GLU A 3 -11.93 -7.55 1.45
N ASN A 4 -11.24 -6.54 1.98
CA ASN A 4 -10.70 -5.43 1.19
C ASN A 4 -9.23 -5.70 0.89
N TYR A 5 -8.85 -5.64 -0.39
CA TYR A 5 -7.48 -5.83 -0.85
C TYR A 5 -6.95 -4.56 -1.52
N LEU A 6 -5.76 -4.12 -1.11
CA LEU A 6 -4.99 -3.10 -1.83
C LEU A 6 -3.91 -3.79 -2.65
N PHE A 7 -4.03 -3.72 -3.97
CA PHE A 7 -3.06 -4.28 -4.89
C PHE A 7 -2.02 -3.23 -5.29
N PHE A 8 -0.75 -3.57 -5.13
CA PHE A 8 0.38 -2.76 -5.58
C PHE A 8 1.16 -3.56 -6.61
N ALA A 9 0.89 -3.30 -7.89
CA ALA A 9 1.51 -3.99 -8.99
C ALA A 9 2.79 -3.29 -9.47
N LYS A 10 3.82 -4.06 -9.78
CA LYS A 10 5.08 -3.55 -10.32
C LYS A 10 5.68 -4.56 -11.29
N ILE A 11 6.19 -4.07 -12.43
CA ILE A 11 7.10 -4.82 -13.31
C ILE A 11 8.52 -4.61 -12.75
N PRO A 12 9.17 -5.63 -12.16
CA PRO A 12 10.50 -5.47 -11.59
C PRO A 12 11.58 -5.61 -12.67
N SER A 13 11.98 -4.49 -13.27
CA SER A 13 13.04 -4.44 -14.29
C SER A 13 14.45 -4.35 -13.67
N ARG A 14 14.64 -3.61 -12.55
CA ARG A 14 15.93 -3.48 -11.84
C ARG A 14 15.82 -3.74 -10.34
N SER A 15 16.95 -4.04 -9.70
CA SER A 15 17.04 -4.32 -8.25
C SER A 15 16.60 -3.16 -7.35
N SER A 16 16.74 -1.91 -7.81
CA SER A 16 16.28 -0.71 -7.11
C SER A 16 14.78 -0.45 -7.29
N ASP A 17 14.10 -1.05 -8.27
CA ASP A 17 12.72 -0.68 -8.61
C ASP A 17 11.68 -1.10 -7.55
N CYS A 18 12.01 -2.08 -6.71
CA CYS A 18 11.19 -2.43 -5.57
C CYS A 18 11.25 -1.38 -4.45
N SER A 19 12.24 -0.48 -4.43
CA SER A 19 12.30 0.61 -3.44
C SER A 19 11.13 1.60 -3.59
N HIS A 20 10.75 1.91 -4.83
CA HIS A 20 9.60 2.77 -5.11
C HIS A 20 8.29 2.10 -4.70
N LEU A 21 8.15 0.80 -4.98
CA LEU A 21 7.00 0.00 -4.53
C LEU A 21 6.90 0.00 -3.01
N VAL A 22 8.02 -0.25 -2.33
CA VAL A 22 8.08 -0.25 -0.86
C VAL A 22 7.69 1.11 -0.29
N GLU A 23 8.20 2.20 -0.86
CA GLU A 23 7.87 3.55 -0.41
C GLU A 23 6.41 3.92 -0.67
N GLN A 24 5.84 3.52 -1.81
CA GLN A 24 4.42 3.73 -2.12
C GLN A 24 3.52 3.02 -1.10
N VAL A 25 3.84 1.77 -0.76
CA VAL A 25 3.07 1.00 0.23
C VAL A 25 3.21 1.64 1.62
N ARG A 26 4.44 1.98 2.03
CA ARG A 26 4.71 2.64 3.32
C ARG A 26 3.92 3.94 3.44
N ARG A 27 4.02 4.83 2.45
CA ARG A 27 3.27 6.10 2.44
C ARG A 27 1.77 5.88 2.43
N THR A 28 1.27 4.87 1.71
CA THR A 28 -0.17 4.56 1.72
C THR A 28 -0.64 4.20 3.12
N VAL A 29 0.15 3.40 3.85
CA VAL A 29 -0.15 3.05 5.24
C VAL A 29 -0.10 4.28 6.15
N GLU A 30 0.98 5.06 6.06
CA GLU A 30 1.15 6.28 6.84
C GLU A 30 0.06 7.32 6.57
N LEU A 31 -0.42 7.44 5.34
CA LEU A 31 -1.37 8.49 5.00
C LEU A 31 -2.82 8.07 5.24
N LEU A 32 -3.18 6.80 4.98
CA LEU A 32 -4.55 6.32 5.12
C LEU A 32 -4.88 5.84 6.54
N PHE A 33 -3.91 5.21 7.21
CA PHE A 33 -4.13 4.52 8.49
C PHE A 33 -3.54 5.27 9.69
N SER A 34 -2.79 6.35 9.46
CA SER A 34 -2.27 7.17 10.57
C SER A 34 -3.37 7.75 11.44
N VAL A 35 -2.99 7.94 12.70
CA VAL A 35 -3.72 8.69 13.72
C VAL A 35 -3.79 10.17 13.38
N ASP A 36 -2.80 10.71 12.67
CA ASP A 36 -2.81 12.09 12.20
C ASP A 36 -3.85 12.26 11.08
N ASP A 37 -4.78 13.18 11.30
CA ASP A 37 -5.88 13.47 10.40
C ASP A 37 -5.58 14.60 9.41
N SER A 38 -4.40 15.25 9.55
CA SER A 38 -3.97 16.37 8.70
C SER A 38 -4.02 16.02 7.21
N PHE A 39 -3.50 14.85 6.85
CA PHE A 39 -3.50 14.36 5.47
C PHE A 39 -4.92 14.10 4.96
N ARG A 40 -5.75 13.39 5.72
CA ARG A 40 -7.14 13.08 5.32
C ARG A 40 -7.96 14.35 5.13
N LYS A 41 -7.82 15.34 6.02
CA LYS A 41 -8.47 16.65 5.87
C LYS A 41 -7.99 17.39 4.62
N GLY A 42 -6.69 17.38 4.35
CA GLY A 42 -6.11 17.96 3.14
C GLY A 42 -6.64 17.28 1.87
N LEU A 43 -6.61 15.95 1.84
CA LEU A 43 -7.14 15.14 0.74
C LEU A 43 -8.63 15.38 0.53
N MET A 44 -9.42 15.47 1.61
CA MET A 44 -10.84 15.78 1.54
C MET A 44 -11.10 17.16 0.91
N LYS A 45 -10.30 18.18 1.27
CA LYS A 45 -10.38 19.52 0.66
C LYS A 45 -10.06 19.46 -0.83
N THR A 46 -9.00 18.77 -1.22
CA THR A 46 -8.59 18.60 -2.62
C THR A 46 -9.65 17.85 -3.42
N MET A 47 -10.20 16.76 -2.88
CA MET A 47 -11.28 15.98 -3.50
C MET A 47 -12.55 16.81 -3.67
N LYS A 48 -12.93 17.60 -2.67
CA LYS A 48 -14.07 18.54 -2.75
C LYS A 48 -13.88 19.57 -3.86
N LYS A 49 -12.66 20.11 -4.01
CA LYS A 49 -12.35 21.14 -5.00
C LYS A 49 -12.26 20.60 -6.43
N HIS A 50 -11.56 19.49 -6.64
CA HIS A 50 -11.22 19.00 -7.98
C HIS A 50 -12.12 17.86 -8.48
N TYR A 51 -12.76 17.13 -7.58
CA TYR A 51 -13.57 15.95 -7.91
C TYR A 51 -14.92 15.95 -7.16
N PRO A 52 -15.79 16.97 -7.36
CA PRO A 52 -16.99 17.18 -6.54
C PRO A 52 -18.00 16.02 -6.62
N ARG A 53 -18.00 15.26 -7.72
CA ARG A 53 -18.88 14.11 -7.95
C ARG A 53 -18.30 12.77 -7.46
N ALA A 54 -17.03 12.73 -7.04
CA ALA A 54 -16.43 11.50 -6.55
C ALA A 54 -17.03 11.09 -5.20
N ALA A 55 -17.23 9.78 -5.01
CA ALA A 55 -17.58 9.23 -3.71
C ALA A 55 -16.43 9.48 -2.72
N ARG A 56 -16.76 10.14 -1.60
CA ARG A 56 -15.77 10.57 -0.58
C ARG A 56 -16.04 9.95 0.79
N GLY A 57 -17.10 9.17 0.96
CA GLY A 57 -17.48 8.57 2.25
C GLY A 57 -16.40 7.67 2.87
N TRP A 58 -15.46 7.18 2.04
CA TRP A 58 -14.30 6.41 2.49
C TRP A 58 -13.24 7.27 3.23
N LEU A 59 -13.28 8.60 3.09
CA LEU A 59 -12.42 9.53 3.83
C LEU A 59 -12.99 9.91 5.20
N ASP A 60 -14.29 9.69 5.43
CA ASP A 60 -14.98 10.11 6.66
C ASP A 60 -14.65 9.20 7.85
N ARG A 61 -14.15 8.00 7.58
CA ARG A 61 -13.77 7.03 8.61
C ARG A 61 -12.37 6.52 8.36
N ARG A 62 -11.56 6.53 9.41
CA ARG A 62 -10.26 5.86 9.39
C ARG A 62 -10.47 4.35 9.21
N PRO A 63 -9.85 3.72 8.21
CA PRO A 63 -9.83 2.27 8.12
C PRO A 63 -9.19 1.64 9.35
N VAL A 64 -9.74 0.53 9.84
CA VAL A 64 -9.16 -0.18 10.98
C VAL A 64 -7.91 -0.94 10.50
N PRO A 65 -6.80 -0.94 11.28
CA PRO A 65 -5.68 -1.82 10.99
C PRO A 65 -6.13 -3.27 10.79
N GLY A 66 -5.56 -3.95 9.80
CA GLY A 66 -5.94 -5.33 9.44
C GLY A 66 -7.24 -5.49 8.65
N GLN A 67 -8.10 -4.46 8.55
CA GLN A 67 -9.31 -4.52 7.72
C GLN A 67 -8.99 -4.59 6.22
N TRP A 68 -7.85 -4.02 5.83
CA TRP A 68 -7.33 -4.06 4.47
C TRP A 68 -6.10 -4.95 4.41
N LYS A 69 -6.11 -5.89 3.48
CA LYS A 69 -5.00 -6.78 3.17
C LYS A 69 -4.18 -6.14 2.05
N PHE A 70 -2.87 -6.07 2.22
CA PHE A 70 -1.97 -5.51 1.22
C PHE A 70 -1.47 -6.65 0.33
N CYS A 71 -1.49 -6.48 -0.98
CA CYS A 71 -0.98 -7.47 -1.91
C CYS A 71 0.04 -6.82 -2.85
N LEU A 72 1.29 -7.24 -2.76
CA LEU A 72 2.32 -6.89 -3.75
C LEU A 72 2.18 -7.84 -4.94
N VAL A 73 2.05 -7.28 -6.14
CA VAL A 73 1.95 -8.07 -7.36
C VAL A 73 3.18 -7.81 -8.21
N SER A 74 4.01 -8.84 -8.38
CA SER A 74 5.14 -8.82 -9.29
C SER A 74 4.69 -9.28 -10.66
N LEU A 75 4.80 -8.40 -11.66
CA LEU A 75 4.45 -8.72 -13.04
C LEU A 75 5.69 -9.27 -13.76
N GLY A 76 5.68 -10.58 -14.05
CA GLY A 76 6.70 -11.27 -14.83
C GLY A 76 7.90 -11.83 -14.07
N LYS A 77 7.93 -11.78 -12.73
CA LYS A 77 8.96 -12.45 -11.91
C LYS A 77 8.37 -13.04 -10.64
N ASP A 78 8.70 -14.30 -10.36
CA ASP A 78 8.43 -14.92 -9.07
C ASP A 78 9.29 -14.28 -7.96
N LYS A 79 8.87 -14.47 -6.71
CA LYS A 79 9.60 -14.10 -5.50
C LYS A 79 11.02 -14.66 -5.50
N ALA A 80 11.22 -15.88 -6.02
CA ALA A 80 12.53 -16.51 -6.13
C ALA A 80 13.46 -15.78 -7.12
N GLU A 81 12.89 -15.14 -8.15
CA GLU A 81 13.61 -14.47 -9.24
C GLU A 81 13.89 -12.99 -8.94
N LEU A 82 13.33 -12.46 -7.84
CA LEU A 82 13.61 -11.11 -7.40
C LEU A 82 15.11 -10.94 -7.05
N PRO A 83 15.74 -9.82 -7.44
CA PRO A 83 17.09 -9.48 -7.00
C PRO A 83 17.21 -9.42 -5.48
N PHE A 84 18.40 -9.68 -4.94
CA PHE A 84 18.63 -9.74 -3.48
C PHE A 84 18.13 -8.50 -2.73
N PHE A 85 18.46 -7.29 -3.21
CA PHE A 85 17.99 -6.05 -2.57
C PHE A 85 16.47 -5.86 -2.63
N ALA A 86 15.82 -6.32 -3.71
CA ALA A 86 14.37 -6.31 -3.81
C ALA A 86 13.72 -7.23 -2.77
N LYS A 87 14.26 -8.45 -2.59
CA LYS A 87 13.84 -9.39 -1.54
C LYS A 87 13.99 -8.78 -0.15
N CYS A 88 15.12 -8.14 0.14
CA CYS A 88 15.37 -7.47 1.41
C CYS A 88 14.38 -6.31 1.67
N GLY A 89 14.10 -5.48 0.65
CA GLY A 89 13.13 -4.39 0.73
C GLY A 89 11.73 -4.89 1.03
N VAL A 90 11.27 -5.90 0.30
CA VAL A 90 9.95 -6.54 0.52
C VAL A 90 9.87 -7.18 1.90
N ARG A 91 10.91 -7.87 2.36
CA ARG A 91 10.93 -8.47 3.71
C ARG A 91 10.87 -7.41 4.81
N ARG A 92 11.61 -6.30 4.66
CA ARG A 92 11.57 -5.19 5.62
C ARG A 92 10.18 -4.56 5.65
N LEU A 93 9.56 -4.33 4.50
CA LEU A 93 8.19 -3.84 4.41
C LEU A 93 7.22 -4.79 5.10
N ALA A 94 7.27 -6.08 4.79
CA ALA A 94 6.39 -7.10 5.39
C ALA A 94 6.43 -7.06 6.91
N ARG A 95 7.64 -7.02 7.50
CA ARG A 95 7.82 -6.93 8.96
C ARG A 95 7.22 -5.64 9.54
N ASN A 96 7.44 -4.50 8.88
CA ASN A 96 6.92 -3.22 9.37
C ASN A 96 5.38 -3.19 9.31
N LEU A 97 4.78 -3.74 8.26
CA LEU A 97 3.33 -3.80 8.12
C LEU A 97 2.70 -4.76 9.13
N ASP A 98 3.32 -5.91 9.37
CA ASP A 98 2.90 -6.88 10.37
C ASP A 98 2.88 -6.26 11.78
N GLN A 99 3.91 -5.50 12.14
CA GLN A 99 3.96 -4.73 13.41
C GLN A 99 2.82 -3.70 13.54
N LEU A 100 2.33 -3.17 12.41
CA LEU A 100 1.20 -2.24 12.36
C LEU A 100 -0.15 -2.97 12.21
N GLY A 101 -0.18 -4.30 12.25
CA GLY A 101 -1.40 -5.11 12.10
C GLY A 101 -1.92 -5.20 10.67
N HIS A 102 -1.08 -4.95 9.67
CA HIS A 102 -1.43 -5.00 8.25
C HIS A 102 -0.84 -6.24 7.57
N PRO A 103 -1.65 -7.28 7.26
CA PRO A 103 -1.15 -8.46 6.58
C PRO A 103 -0.73 -8.13 5.14
N LEU A 104 0.47 -8.58 4.77
CA LEU A 104 1.05 -8.40 3.43
C LEU A 104 1.17 -9.74 2.71
N TYR A 105 0.56 -9.81 1.53
CA TYR A 105 0.64 -10.93 0.60
C TYR A 105 1.53 -10.57 -0.58
N PHE A 106 2.08 -11.59 -1.24
CA PHE A 106 2.86 -11.44 -2.46
C PHE A 106 2.30 -12.40 -3.50
N ALA A 107 2.01 -11.89 -4.69
CA ALA A 107 1.62 -12.66 -5.85
C ALA A 107 2.57 -12.34 -7.01
N ALA A 108 2.82 -13.34 -7.85
CA ALA A 108 3.47 -13.16 -9.14
C ALA A 108 2.45 -13.52 -10.24
N VAL A 109 2.44 -12.74 -11.32
CA VAL A 109 1.57 -12.93 -12.49
C VAL A 109 2.43 -12.83 -13.75
#